data_AF-A0A9P0JP58-F1
#
_entry.id   AF-A0A9P0JP58-F1
#
_cell.length_a   1.000
_cell.length_b   1.000
_cell.length_c   1.000
_cell.angle_alpha   90.00
_cell.angle_beta   90.00
_cell.angle_gamma   90.00
#
_symmetry.space_group_name_H-M   'P 1'
#
loop_
_entity.id
_entity.type
_entity.pdbx_description
1 polymer ?
#
loop_
_entity_poly.entity_id
_entity_poly.type
_entity_poly.pdbx_seq_one_letter_code
_entity_poly.pdbx_strand_id
1 'polypeptide(L)'
;MSEKDYAPLSSACVRALNDKLYEKRKTAALEIEKMVKEFAAVNNTGQIKRLLKVLGQDFALSQNPHARKGGLIGLAAIAIALGKDTGLYTDELIKPILGCMADQDLRVRYYACESLYNVVKVSRGAVLPHFAAIFNSLSKIATDPDQHVKNASELLDRLLKDIVVESTTFDLDGFIPLLREKIYTKSPFARQFVISWISILNTEPRLDLIGYLPELLDGLFRILDDTNLEVKKICETILGEFLRGIKSDPSKVNFGAMINILINHAQEKSDDLVQFTAITWIKEFVQLSGPAMLPHVSGIFTAVLPCLAYDTDARRKTDIKETATAVNYTLMKLIALQEENSDEDIRPLTATEEQINNELDLPSVVDHLTSYLMHNSIQTKVAVLKWIHDLYTKLPNKMVNYIDVLFPALQKTLSDESDQVVQQCLVVLAEVISTPKSSKSGHTVS
;
A
#
# COMPACT_ATOMS: atom_id res chain seq x y z
N MET A 1 -26.09 -40.67 -24.37
CA MET A 1 -26.64 -39.32 -24.16
C MET A 1 -27.43 -38.94 -25.40
N SER A 2 -28.68 -38.54 -25.22
CA SER A 2 -29.64 -38.37 -26.32
C SER A 2 -29.62 -36.92 -26.84
N GLU A 3 -30.05 -36.67 -28.08
CA GLU A 3 -30.07 -35.33 -28.69
C GLU A 3 -30.88 -34.28 -27.91
N LYS A 4 -31.73 -34.69 -26.96
CA LYS A 4 -32.51 -33.78 -26.11
C LYS A 4 -31.69 -33.09 -25.02
N ASP A 5 -30.52 -33.61 -24.69
CA ASP A 5 -29.75 -33.17 -23.52
C ASP A 5 -29.05 -31.80 -23.76
N TYR A 6 -28.81 -31.44 -25.04
CA TYR A 6 -28.03 -30.25 -25.41
C TYR A 6 -28.79 -29.18 -26.21
N ALA A 7 -30.10 -29.35 -26.40
CA ALA A 7 -30.90 -28.35 -27.10
C ALA A 7 -30.75 -26.96 -26.42
N PRO A 8 -30.68 -25.86 -27.19
CA PRO A 8 -30.97 -25.76 -28.62
C PRO A 8 -29.78 -26.07 -29.57
N LEU A 9 -28.64 -26.55 -29.07
CA LEU A 9 -27.51 -26.91 -29.93
C LEU A 9 -27.83 -28.15 -30.78
N SER A 10 -27.46 -28.10 -32.06
CA SER A 10 -27.55 -29.26 -32.96
C SER A 10 -26.51 -30.32 -32.58
N SER A 11 -26.76 -31.59 -32.91
CA SER A 11 -25.80 -32.68 -32.67
C SER A 11 -24.50 -32.50 -33.46
N ALA A 12 -24.54 -31.81 -34.60
CA ALA A 12 -23.36 -31.37 -35.34
C ALA A 12 -22.55 -30.31 -34.56
N CYS A 13 -23.22 -29.28 -34.04
CA CYS A 13 -22.61 -28.23 -33.24
C CYS A 13 -21.95 -28.80 -31.97
N VAL A 14 -22.65 -29.68 -31.23
CA VAL A 14 -22.10 -30.37 -30.04
C VAL A 14 -20.84 -31.17 -30.36
N ARG A 15 -20.83 -31.92 -31.48
CA ARG A 15 -19.64 -32.67 -31.92
C ARG A 15 -18.49 -31.73 -32.28
N ALA A 16 -18.78 -30.63 -32.96
CA ALA A 16 -17.77 -29.67 -33.37
C ALA A 16 -17.15 -28.92 -32.17
N LEU A 17 -17.94 -28.56 -31.14
CA LEU A 17 -17.44 -27.99 -29.89
C LEU A 17 -16.51 -28.94 -29.12
N ASN A 18 -16.76 -30.25 -29.20
CA ASN A 18 -15.93 -31.29 -28.58
C ASN A 18 -14.70 -31.68 -29.41
N ASP A 19 -14.55 -31.15 -30.63
CA ASP A 19 -13.46 -31.54 -31.52
C ASP A 19 -12.11 -31.05 -31.00
N LYS A 20 -11.05 -31.79 -31.31
CA LYS A 20 -9.67 -31.42 -30.96
C LYS A 20 -9.17 -30.20 -31.74
N LEU A 21 -9.65 -29.99 -32.96
CA LEU A 21 -9.21 -28.91 -33.84
C LEU A 21 -9.91 -27.60 -33.47
N TYR A 22 -9.12 -26.52 -33.38
CA TYR A 22 -9.64 -25.19 -33.08
C TYR A 22 -10.63 -24.69 -34.14
N GLU A 23 -10.30 -24.84 -35.43
CA GLU A 23 -11.16 -24.35 -36.53
C GLU A 23 -12.58 -24.93 -36.48
N LYS A 24 -12.73 -26.21 -36.11
CA LYS A 24 -14.06 -26.82 -35.95
C LYS A 24 -14.83 -26.24 -34.78
N ARG A 25 -14.17 -26.00 -33.64
CA ARG A 25 -14.79 -25.30 -32.50
C ARG A 25 -15.20 -23.88 -32.86
N LYS A 26 -14.38 -23.18 -33.66
CA LYS A 26 -14.67 -21.84 -34.16
C LYS A 26 -15.89 -21.83 -35.09
N THR A 27 -16.03 -22.79 -36.00
CA THR A 27 -17.24 -22.93 -36.82
C THR A 27 -18.49 -23.10 -35.97
N ALA A 28 -18.44 -23.94 -34.93
CA ALA A 28 -19.55 -24.11 -34.00
C ALA A 28 -19.86 -22.83 -33.21
N ALA A 29 -18.83 -22.08 -32.79
CA ALA A 29 -19.01 -20.80 -32.11
C ALA A 29 -19.72 -19.77 -33.00
N LEU A 30 -19.42 -19.72 -34.31
CA LEU A 30 -20.13 -18.85 -35.26
C LEU A 30 -21.60 -19.25 -35.45
N GLU A 31 -21.91 -20.55 -35.42
CA GLU A 31 -23.30 -21.06 -35.43
C GLU A 31 -24.06 -20.61 -34.16
N ILE A 32 -23.42 -20.71 -32.99
CA ILE A 32 -23.97 -20.22 -31.71
C ILE A 32 -24.20 -18.70 -31.79
N GLU A 33 -23.23 -17.95 -32.30
CA GLU A 33 -23.36 -16.48 -32.44
C GLU A 33 -24.59 -16.11 -33.28
N LYS A 34 -24.79 -16.79 -34.42
CA LYS A 34 -25.97 -16.58 -35.28
C LYS A 34 -27.26 -16.92 -34.55
N MET A 35 -27.31 -18.06 -33.87
CA MET A 35 -28.48 -18.53 -33.11
C MET A 35 -28.87 -17.54 -32.01
N VAL A 36 -27.89 -17.01 -31.28
CA VAL A 36 -28.14 -16.03 -30.20
C VAL A 36 -28.66 -14.71 -30.76
N LYS A 37 -28.14 -14.24 -31.91
CA LYS A 37 -28.67 -13.04 -32.58
C LYS A 37 -30.14 -13.23 -32.99
N GLU A 38 -30.48 -14.40 -33.52
CA GLU A 38 -31.87 -14.74 -33.90
C GLU A 38 -32.78 -14.76 -32.66
N PHE A 39 -32.35 -15.38 -31.56
CA PHE A 39 -33.12 -15.40 -30.31
C PHE A 39 -33.26 -14.02 -29.68
N ALA A 40 -32.20 -13.19 -29.70
CA ALA A 40 -32.25 -11.83 -29.20
C ALA A 40 -33.22 -10.97 -30.02
N ALA A 41 -33.22 -11.10 -31.36
CA ALA A 41 -34.11 -10.36 -32.24
C ALA A 41 -35.61 -10.60 -31.97
N VAL A 42 -35.96 -11.78 -31.43
CA VAL A 42 -37.34 -12.13 -31.03
C VAL A 42 -37.55 -12.13 -29.51
N ASN A 43 -36.62 -11.56 -28.72
CA ASN A 43 -36.65 -11.51 -27.26
C ASN A 43 -36.83 -12.89 -26.58
N ASN A 44 -36.31 -13.95 -27.19
CA ASN A 44 -36.37 -15.31 -26.63
C ASN A 44 -35.26 -15.55 -25.60
N THR A 45 -35.38 -14.87 -24.46
CA THR A 45 -34.44 -14.95 -23.32
C THR A 45 -34.35 -16.36 -22.74
N GLY A 46 -35.42 -17.16 -22.85
CA GLY A 46 -35.44 -18.55 -22.38
C GLY A 46 -34.44 -19.44 -23.11
N GLN A 47 -34.34 -19.33 -24.44
CA GLN A 47 -33.37 -20.12 -25.21
C GLN A 47 -31.92 -19.63 -24.99
N ILE A 48 -31.72 -18.33 -24.82
CA ILE A 48 -30.39 -17.77 -24.48
C ILE A 48 -29.92 -18.31 -23.12
N LYS A 49 -30.78 -18.27 -22.10
CA LYS A 49 -30.47 -18.86 -20.77
C LYS A 49 -30.20 -20.36 -20.84
N ARG A 50 -30.91 -21.09 -21.71
CA ARG A 50 -30.67 -22.51 -21.93
C ARG A 50 -29.30 -22.77 -22.56
N LEU A 51 -28.91 -21.99 -23.56
CA LEU A 51 -27.58 -22.05 -24.17
C LEU A 51 -26.47 -21.76 -23.15
N LEU A 52 -26.62 -20.69 -22.36
CA LEU A 52 -25.70 -20.34 -21.29
C LEU A 52 -25.53 -21.48 -20.30
N LYS A 53 -26.64 -22.11 -19.89
CA LYS A 53 -26.61 -23.27 -18.99
C LYS A 53 -25.84 -24.44 -19.60
N VAL A 54 -26.14 -24.81 -20.84
CA VAL A 54 -25.47 -25.94 -21.52
C VAL A 54 -23.96 -25.69 -21.64
N LEU A 55 -23.57 -24.52 -22.16
CA LEU A 55 -22.15 -24.21 -22.37
C LEU A 55 -21.39 -23.99 -21.06
N GLY A 56 -22.05 -23.37 -20.07
CA GLY A 56 -21.46 -23.08 -18.77
C GLY A 56 -21.37 -24.30 -17.85
N GLN A 57 -22.41 -25.12 -17.78
CA GLN A 57 -22.47 -26.26 -16.84
C GLN A 57 -22.00 -27.56 -17.48
N ASP A 58 -22.48 -27.89 -18.68
CA ASP A 58 -22.22 -29.20 -19.27
C ASP A 58 -20.90 -29.25 -20.04
N PHE A 59 -20.45 -28.11 -20.58
CA PHE A 59 -19.19 -28.00 -21.32
C PHE A 59 -18.05 -27.42 -20.47
N ALA A 60 -18.17 -26.20 -19.95
CA ALA A 60 -17.06 -25.54 -19.24
C ALA A 60 -16.65 -26.25 -17.93
N LEU A 61 -17.56 -26.99 -17.29
CA LEU A 61 -17.26 -27.82 -16.11
C LEU A 61 -17.08 -29.31 -16.45
N SER A 62 -17.02 -29.67 -17.73
CA SER A 62 -16.84 -31.05 -18.17
C SER A 62 -15.48 -31.61 -17.75
N GLN A 63 -15.41 -32.92 -17.54
CA GLN A 63 -14.14 -33.63 -17.36
C GLN A 63 -13.29 -33.64 -18.65
N ASN A 64 -13.92 -33.50 -19.82
CA ASN A 64 -13.22 -33.48 -21.10
C ASN A 64 -12.62 -32.09 -21.38
N PRO A 65 -11.29 -31.96 -21.52
CA PRO A 65 -10.65 -30.67 -21.80
C PRO A 65 -11.08 -30.06 -23.15
N HIS A 66 -11.47 -30.86 -24.15
CA HIS A 66 -11.99 -30.33 -25.42
C HIS A 66 -13.38 -29.74 -25.25
N ALA A 67 -14.24 -30.38 -24.45
CA ALA A 67 -15.54 -29.83 -24.09
C ALA A 67 -15.38 -28.50 -23.35
N ARG A 68 -14.44 -28.39 -22.40
CA ARG A 68 -14.18 -27.12 -21.70
C ARG A 68 -13.76 -26.01 -22.67
N LYS A 69 -12.83 -26.29 -23.59
CA LYS A 69 -12.43 -25.34 -24.66
C LYS A 69 -13.60 -24.93 -25.55
N GLY A 70 -14.48 -25.87 -25.89
CA GLY A 70 -15.72 -25.63 -26.63
C GLY A 70 -16.73 -24.76 -25.86
N GLY A 71 -16.90 -25.02 -24.57
CA GLY A 71 -17.75 -24.22 -23.69
C GLY A 71 -17.28 -22.77 -23.61
N LEU A 72 -15.97 -22.56 -23.40
CA LEU A 72 -15.35 -21.24 -23.32
C LEU A 72 -15.56 -20.40 -24.59
N ILE A 73 -15.21 -20.95 -25.76
CA ILE A 73 -15.39 -20.23 -27.04
C ILE A 73 -16.88 -19.98 -27.35
N GLY A 74 -17.76 -20.90 -26.95
CA GLY A 74 -19.21 -20.76 -27.09
C GLY A 74 -19.77 -19.64 -26.21
N LEU A 75 -19.35 -19.54 -24.94
CA LEU A 75 -19.75 -18.47 -24.03
C LEU A 75 -19.28 -17.10 -24.55
N ALA A 76 -18.05 -17.02 -25.07
CA ALA A 76 -17.54 -15.82 -25.73
C ALA A 76 -18.39 -15.43 -26.95
N ALA A 77 -18.80 -16.40 -27.78
CA ALA A 77 -19.67 -16.16 -28.92
C ALA A 77 -21.07 -15.65 -28.50
N ILE A 78 -21.64 -16.16 -27.40
CA ILE A 78 -22.88 -15.63 -26.83
C ILE A 78 -22.72 -14.15 -26.48
N ALA A 79 -21.64 -13.78 -25.76
CA ALA A 79 -21.40 -12.38 -25.38
C ALA A 79 -21.25 -11.48 -26.62
N ILE A 80 -20.47 -11.90 -27.62
CA ILE A 80 -20.31 -11.15 -28.87
C ILE A 80 -21.64 -10.97 -29.60
N ALA A 81 -22.48 -12.00 -29.64
CA ALA A 81 -23.80 -11.95 -30.26
C ALA A 81 -24.77 -10.99 -29.56
N LEU A 82 -24.77 -10.99 -28.22
CA LEU A 82 -25.65 -10.14 -27.41
C LEU A 82 -25.24 -8.66 -27.46
N GLY A 83 -23.96 -8.36 -27.69
CA GLY A 83 -23.49 -6.97 -27.71
C GLY A 83 -23.81 -6.26 -26.39
N LYS A 84 -24.49 -5.12 -26.45
CA LYS A 84 -24.83 -4.33 -25.25
C LYS A 84 -25.69 -5.09 -24.23
N ASP A 85 -26.49 -6.06 -24.68
CA ASP A 85 -27.37 -6.85 -23.80
C ASP A 85 -26.60 -7.91 -23.00
N THR A 86 -25.30 -8.09 -23.24
CA THR A 86 -24.41 -8.96 -22.45
C THR A 86 -24.49 -8.64 -20.95
N GLY A 87 -24.71 -7.36 -20.61
CA GLY A 87 -24.87 -6.92 -19.22
C GLY A 87 -25.94 -7.69 -18.42
N LEU A 88 -26.97 -8.22 -19.10
CA LEU A 88 -28.06 -8.97 -18.48
C LEU A 88 -27.69 -10.42 -18.10
N TYR A 89 -26.54 -10.91 -18.57
CA TYR A 89 -26.11 -12.32 -18.47
C TYR A 89 -24.68 -12.47 -17.95
N THR A 90 -24.12 -11.43 -17.33
CA THR A 90 -22.71 -11.41 -16.90
C THR A 90 -22.41 -12.51 -15.87
N ASP A 91 -23.36 -12.81 -14.98
CA ASP A 91 -23.21 -13.85 -13.97
C ASP A 91 -23.03 -15.25 -14.58
N GLU A 92 -23.91 -15.62 -15.49
CA GLU A 92 -23.89 -16.92 -16.17
C GLU A 92 -22.72 -17.06 -17.15
N LEU A 93 -22.22 -15.95 -17.69
CA LEU A 93 -21.05 -15.94 -18.56
C LEU A 93 -19.73 -16.03 -17.78
N ILE A 94 -19.57 -15.20 -16.74
CA ILE A 94 -18.28 -15.01 -16.07
C ILE A 94 -17.96 -16.19 -15.16
N LYS A 95 -18.92 -16.66 -14.34
CA LYS A 95 -18.65 -17.71 -13.34
C LYS A 95 -18.04 -18.99 -13.93
N PRO A 96 -18.58 -19.59 -15.02
CA PRO A 96 -17.98 -20.78 -15.61
C PRO A 96 -16.59 -20.52 -16.20
N ILE A 97 -16.36 -19.34 -16.79
CA ILE A 97 -15.06 -18.98 -17.37
C ILE A 97 -14.01 -18.85 -16.27
N LEU A 98 -14.34 -18.21 -15.14
CA LEU A 98 -13.42 -18.09 -14.00
C LEU A 98 -12.99 -19.46 -13.46
N GLY A 99 -13.89 -20.45 -13.43
CA GLY A 99 -13.56 -21.82 -13.03
C GLY A 99 -12.47 -22.46 -13.89
N CYS A 100 -12.41 -22.12 -15.18
CA CYS A 100 -11.41 -22.63 -16.13
C CYS A 100 -10.07 -21.88 -16.09
N MET A 101 -9.96 -20.74 -15.41
CA MET A 101 -8.70 -19.99 -15.31
C MET A 101 -7.66 -20.70 -14.42
N ALA A 102 -8.09 -21.65 -13.57
CA ALA A 102 -7.20 -22.47 -12.76
C ALA A 102 -7.07 -23.92 -13.28
N ASP A 103 -7.42 -24.17 -14.54
CA ASP A 103 -7.40 -25.52 -15.12
C ASP A 103 -5.99 -26.11 -15.21
N GLN A 104 -5.86 -27.43 -15.10
CA GLN A 104 -4.58 -28.11 -15.25
C GLN A 104 -4.05 -28.03 -16.70
N ASP A 105 -4.93 -28.01 -17.70
CA ASP A 105 -4.57 -27.87 -19.12
C ASP A 105 -4.32 -26.40 -19.47
N LEU A 106 -3.09 -26.07 -19.85
CA LEU A 106 -2.67 -24.72 -20.22
C LEU A 106 -3.53 -24.10 -21.33
N ARG A 107 -4.03 -24.91 -22.28
CA ARG A 107 -4.86 -24.41 -23.38
C ARG A 107 -6.23 -24.02 -22.86
N VAL A 108 -6.77 -24.75 -21.87
CA VAL A 108 -8.03 -24.37 -21.23
C VAL A 108 -7.86 -23.02 -20.52
N ARG A 109 -6.77 -22.83 -19.76
CA ARG A 109 -6.46 -21.54 -19.13
C ARG A 109 -6.31 -20.40 -20.13
N TYR A 110 -5.60 -20.63 -21.24
CA TYR A 110 -5.48 -19.66 -22.33
C TYR A 110 -6.85 -19.26 -22.91
N TYR A 111 -7.69 -20.24 -23.26
CA TYR A 111 -9.03 -19.95 -23.78
C TYR A 111 -9.94 -19.30 -22.73
N ALA A 112 -9.72 -19.56 -21.45
CA ALA A 112 -10.47 -18.90 -20.38
C ALA A 112 -10.14 -17.40 -20.32
N CYS A 113 -8.85 -17.03 -20.39
CA CYS A 113 -8.43 -15.64 -20.51
C CYS A 113 -9.01 -14.97 -21.76
N GLU A 114 -8.91 -15.61 -22.92
CA GLU A 114 -9.41 -15.07 -24.20
C GLU A 114 -10.94 -14.90 -24.18
N SER A 115 -11.66 -15.87 -23.63
CA SER A 115 -13.12 -15.83 -23.55
C SER A 115 -13.57 -14.75 -22.58
N LEU A 116 -12.93 -14.63 -21.41
CA LEU A 116 -13.22 -13.58 -20.46
C LEU A 116 -12.90 -12.20 -21.02
N TYR A 117 -11.77 -12.04 -21.74
CA TYR A 117 -11.44 -10.81 -22.46
C TYR A 117 -12.57 -10.39 -23.40
N ASN A 118 -13.11 -11.31 -24.19
CA ASN A 118 -14.22 -11.00 -25.09
C ASN A 118 -15.50 -10.61 -24.36
N VAL A 119 -15.84 -11.30 -23.27
CA VAL A 119 -16.99 -10.96 -22.41
C VAL A 119 -16.81 -9.56 -21.83
N VAL A 120 -15.67 -9.28 -21.19
CA VAL A 120 -15.34 -7.99 -20.57
C VAL A 120 -15.32 -6.85 -21.60
N LYS A 121 -14.76 -7.09 -22.78
CA LYS A 121 -14.71 -6.12 -23.88
C LYS A 121 -16.10 -5.68 -24.31
N VAL A 122 -17.05 -6.60 -24.33
CA VAL A 122 -18.43 -6.33 -24.76
C VAL A 122 -19.27 -5.76 -23.61
N SER A 123 -19.15 -6.30 -22.40
CA SER A 123 -19.95 -5.88 -21.25
C SER A 123 -19.51 -4.56 -20.62
N ARG A 124 -18.24 -4.17 -20.80
CA ARG A 124 -17.63 -2.94 -20.24
C ARG A 124 -17.99 -2.78 -18.75
N GLY A 125 -18.54 -1.64 -18.34
CA GLY A 125 -18.90 -1.35 -16.96
C GLY A 125 -19.87 -2.34 -16.30
N ALA A 126 -20.65 -3.10 -17.08
CA ALA A 126 -21.53 -4.14 -16.52
C ALA A 126 -20.77 -5.32 -15.90
N VAL A 127 -19.45 -5.40 -16.10
CA VAL A 127 -18.59 -6.39 -15.45
C VAL A 127 -18.24 -6.04 -14.00
N LEU A 128 -18.36 -4.77 -13.60
CA LEU A 128 -17.87 -4.28 -12.31
C LEU A 128 -18.47 -4.98 -11.08
N PRO A 129 -19.75 -5.43 -11.07
CA PRO A 129 -20.26 -6.25 -9.97
C PRO A 129 -19.49 -7.56 -9.75
N HIS A 130 -18.77 -8.05 -10.77
CA HIS A 130 -17.93 -9.25 -10.72
C HIS A 130 -16.44 -8.94 -10.55
N PHE A 131 -16.08 -7.67 -10.38
CA PHE A 131 -14.70 -7.20 -10.38
C PHE A 131 -13.83 -7.98 -9.37
N ALA A 132 -14.29 -8.13 -8.13
CA ALA A 132 -13.55 -8.84 -7.08
C ALA A 132 -13.20 -10.29 -7.49
N ALA A 133 -14.13 -11.01 -8.11
CA ALA A 133 -13.91 -12.37 -8.56
C ALA A 133 -12.92 -12.43 -9.75
N ILE A 134 -13.06 -11.50 -10.69
CA ILE A 134 -12.17 -11.40 -11.86
C ILE A 134 -10.76 -11.02 -11.41
N PHE A 135 -10.61 -9.99 -10.58
CA PHE A 135 -9.32 -9.55 -10.03
C PHE A 135 -8.61 -10.69 -9.31
N ASN A 136 -9.32 -11.44 -8.46
CA ASN A 136 -8.75 -12.58 -7.75
C ASN A 136 -8.25 -13.68 -8.70
N SER A 137 -9.00 -14.01 -9.74
CA SER A 137 -8.55 -14.98 -10.75
C SER A 137 -7.38 -14.43 -11.58
N LEU A 138 -7.44 -13.17 -12.00
CA LEU A 138 -6.37 -12.46 -12.71
C LEU A 138 -5.05 -12.45 -11.93
N SER A 139 -5.09 -12.12 -10.64
CA SER A 139 -3.90 -12.06 -9.79
C SER A 139 -3.15 -13.39 -9.72
N LYS A 140 -3.87 -14.52 -9.87
CA LYS A 140 -3.29 -15.86 -9.90
C LYS A 140 -2.73 -16.18 -11.28
N ILE A 141 -3.53 -16.02 -12.34
CA ILE A 141 -3.13 -16.39 -13.70
C ILE A 141 -2.06 -15.46 -14.29
N ALA A 142 -1.92 -14.22 -13.79
CA ALA A 142 -0.84 -13.32 -14.20
C ALA A 142 0.56 -13.91 -13.90
N THR A 143 0.64 -14.88 -12.99
CA THR A 143 1.87 -15.58 -12.63
C THR A 143 2.01 -16.97 -13.28
N ASP A 144 1.17 -17.30 -14.25
CA ASP A 144 1.17 -18.61 -14.93
C ASP A 144 2.56 -18.97 -15.47
N PRO A 145 3.04 -20.23 -15.39
CA PRO A 145 4.34 -20.59 -15.96
C PRO A 145 4.39 -20.44 -17.49
N ASP A 146 3.26 -20.52 -18.20
CA ASP A 146 3.21 -20.44 -19.66
C ASP A 146 3.11 -18.99 -20.17
N GLN A 147 4.00 -18.61 -21.09
CA GLN A 147 4.07 -17.24 -21.61
C GLN A 147 2.83 -16.84 -22.42
N HIS A 148 2.19 -17.77 -23.15
CA HIS A 148 0.98 -17.45 -23.92
C HIS A 148 -0.20 -17.18 -22.99
N VAL A 149 -0.32 -17.94 -21.89
CA VAL A 149 -1.32 -17.69 -20.86
C VAL A 149 -1.08 -16.35 -20.16
N LYS A 150 0.17 -16.04 -19.80
CA LYS A 150 0.54 -14.71 -19.26
C LYS A 150 0.13 -13.59 -20.21
N ASN A 151 0.52 -13.65 -21.48
CA ASN A 151 0.18 -12.63 -22.47
C ASN A 151 -1.34 -12.44 -22.63
N ALA A 152 -2.11 -13.54 -22.61
CA ALA A 152 -3.57 -13.46 -22.67
C ALA A 152 -4.16 -12.81 -21.40
N SER A 153 -3.62 -13.13 -20.21
CA SER A 153 -4.05 -12.50 -18.96
C SER A 153 -3.71 -11.01 -18.91
N GLU A 154 -2.60 -10.58 -19.49
CA GLU A 154 -2.18 -9.17 -19.53
C GLU A 154 -3.13 -8.31 -20.39
N LEU A 155 -3.61 -8.86 -21.52
CA LEU A 155 -4.61 -8.17 -22.34
C LEU A 155 -5.93 -7.95 -21.59
N LEU A 156 -6.36 -8.96 -20.81
CA LEU A 156 -7.53 -8.87 -19.96
C LEU A 156 -7.32 -7.90 -18.79
N ASP A 157 -6.17 -7.96 -18.13
CA ASP A 157 -5.79 -7.06 -17.04
C ASP A 157 -5.80 -5.59 -17.49
N ARG A 158 -5.16 -5.29 -18.62
CA ARG A 158 -5.15 -3.93 -19.20
C ARG A 158 -6.56 -3.43 -19.51
N LEU A 159 -7.38 -4.25 -20.16
CA LEU A 159 -8.76 -3.90 -20.46
C LEU A 159 -9.59 -3.67 -19.20
N LEU A 160 -9.39 -4.47 -18.15
CA LEU A 160 -10.11 -4.29 -16.89
C LEU A 160 -9.70 -2.98 -16.20
N LYS A 161 -8.40 -2.64 -16.22
CA LYS A 161 -7.90 -1.35 -15.72
C LYS A 161 -8.52 -0.18 -16.47
N ASP A 162 -8.58 -0.24 -17.80
CA ASP A 162 -9.23 0.79 -18.62
C ASP A 162 -10.70 0.99 -18.21
N ILE A 163 -11.44 -0.10 -17.99
CA ILE A 163 -12.85 -0.04 -17.54
C ILE A 163 -12.97 0.57 -16.14
N VAL A 164 -12.06 0.24 -15.22
CA VAL A 164 -12.04 0.80 -13.86
C VAL A 164 -11.81 2.31 -13.90
N VAL A 165 -10.83 2.78 -14.68
CA VAL A 165 -10.51 4.20 -14.83
C VAL A 165 -11.65 4.95 -15.53
N GLU A 166 -12.26 4.38 -16.57
CA GLU A 166 -13.40 5.01 -17.26
C GLU A 166 -14.67 5.08 -16.39
N SER A 167 -14.80 4.22 -15.38
CA SER A 167 -15.98 4.14 -14.53
C SER A 167 -16.09 5.33 -13.57
N THR A 168 -17.30 5.83 -13.37
CA THR A 168 -17.61 6.86 -12.35
C THR A 168 -18.16 6.27 -11.05
N THR A 169 -18.47 4.98 -11.04
CA THR A 169 -19.12 4.28 -9.92
C THR A 169 -18.33 3.05 -9.49
N PHE A 170 -17.00 3.07 -9.70
CA PHE A 170 -16.16 1.98 -9.25
C PHE A 170 -16.06 1.97 -7.71
N ASP A 171 -16.32 0.79 -7.13
CA ASP A 171 -16.27 0.57 -5.68
C ASP A 171 -14.81 0.41 -5.24
N LEU A 172 -14.14 1.54 -4.99
CA LEU A 172 -12.78 1.55 -4.47
C LEU A 172 -12.72 0.90 -3.09
N ASP A 173 -13.67 1.20 -2.22
CA ASP A 173 -13.73 0.71 -0.84
C ASP A 173 -13.77 -0.82 -0.78
N GLY A 174 -14.53 -1.45 -1.69
CA GLY A 174 -14.55 -2.90 -1.87
C GLY A 174 -13.26 -3.48 -2.48
N PHE A 175 -12.47 -2.68 -3.21
CA PHE A 175 -11.22 -3.12 -3.82
C PHE A 175 -10.03 -3.08 -2.84
N ILE A 176 -9.94 -2.07 -1.98
CA ILE A 176 -8.80 -1.89 -1.07
C ILE A 176 -8.47 -3.13 -0.23
N PRO A 177 -9.45 -3.86 0.36
CA PRO A 177 -9.17 -5.10 1.08
C PRO A 177 -8.46 -6.17 0.24
N LEU A 178 -8.80 -6.28 -1.05
CA LEU A 178 -8.15 -7.22 -1.97
C LEU A 178 -6.70 -6.82 -2.24
N LEU A 179 -6.43 -5.52 -2.46
CA LEU A 179 -5.07 -5.02 -2.62
C LEU A 179 -4.23 -5.26 -1.37
N ARG A 180 -4.79 -4.95 -0.20
CA ARG A 180 -4.14 -5.15 1.10
C ARG A 180 -3.76 -6.60 1.36
N GLU A 181 -4.59 -7.55 0.96
CA GLU A 181 -4.24 -8.98 1.06
C GLU A 181 -3.07 -9.33 0.11
N LYS A 182 -3.10 -8.82 -1.13
CA LYS A 182 -2.15 -9.21 -2.17
C LYS A 182 -0.80 -8.49 -2.09
N ILE A 183 -0.72 -7.34 -1.44
CA ILE A 183 0.51 -6.52 -1.37
C ILE A 183 1.68 -7.25 -0.70
N TYR A 184 1.40 -8.23 0.16
CA TYR A 184 2.41 -9.04 0.86
C TYR A 184 2.87 -10.29 0.10
N THR A 185 2.48 -10.44 -1.16
CA THR A 185 2.97 -11.55 -1.99
C THR A 185 4.48 -11.51 -2.15
N LYS A 186 5.11 -12.69 -2.30
CA LYS A 186 6.57 -12.83 -2.40
C LYS A 186 7.09 -12.93 -3.83
N SER A 187 6.22 -13.27 -4.79
CA SER A 187 6.62 -13.40 -6.18
C SER A 187 6.85 -12.02 -6.79
N PRO A 188 8.02 -11.73 -7.41
CA PRO A 188 8.28 -10.44 -8.05
C PRO A 188 7.23 -10.08 -9.11
N PHE A 189 6.77 -11.08 -9.90
CA PHE A 189 5.70 -10.89 -10.88
C PHE A 189 4.36 -10.54 -10.21
N ALA A 190 4.03 -11.17 -9.09
CA ALA A 190 2.80 -10.86 -8.36
C ALA A 190 2.88 -9.46 -7.73
N ARG A 191 4.05 -9.05 -7.23
CA ARG A 191 4.30 -7.69 -6.75
C ARG A 191 4.14 -6.68 -7.87
N GLN A 192 4.76 -6.92 -9.04
CA GLN A 192 4.58 -6.08 -10.22
C GLN A 192 3.11 -5.94 -10.62
N PHE A 193 2.34 -7.02 -10.58
CA PHE A 193 0.90 -6.99 -10.82
C PHE A 193 0.19 -6.07 -9.82
N VAL A 194 0.41 -6.23 -8.52
CA VAL A 194 -0.23 -5.38 -7.48
C VAL A 194 0.18 -3.91 -7.64
N ILE A 195 1.47 -3.64 -7.82
CA ILE A 195 2.00 -2.29 -8.03
C ILE A 195 1.36 -1.64 -9.25
N SER A 196 1.18 -2.38 -10.35
CA SER A 196 0.56 -1.85 -11.56
C SER A 196 -0.91 -1.46 -11.37
N TRP A 197 -1.63 -2.14 -10.47
CA TRP A 197 -2.99 -1.75 -10.07
C TRP A 197 -2.99 -0.52 -9.17
N ILE A 198 -2.08 -0.45 -8.19
CA ILE A 198 -1.93 0.74 -7.34
C ILE A 198 -1.56 1.97 -8.20
N SER A 199 -0.67 1.80 -9.17
CA SER A 199 -0.25 2.86 -10.10
C SER A 199 -1.43 3.42 -10.88
N ILE A 200 -2.22 2.56 -11.56
CA ILE A 200 -3.33 3.05 -12.38
C ILE A 200 -4.42 3.73 -11.55
N LEU A 201 -4.72 3.20 -10.36
CA LEU A 201 -5.65 3.84 -9.44
C LEU A 201 -5.13 5.21 -8.99
N ASN A 202 -3.83 5.35 -8.71
CA ASN A 202 -3.21 6.60 -8.27
C ASN A 202 -3.20 7.68 -9.36
N THR A 203 -3.23 7.28 -10.64
CA THR A 203 -3.32 8.23 -11.76
C THR A 203 -4.72 8.84 -11.93
N GLU A 204 -5.75 8.26 -11.33
CA GLU A 204 -7.14 8.71 -11.48
C GLU A 204 -7.56 9.62 -10.33
N PRO A 205 -7.74 10.94 -10.53
CA PRO A 205 -8.02 11.89 -9.44
C PRO A 205 -9.33 11.64 -8.68
N ARG A 206 -10.29 10.93 -9.29
CA ARG A 206 -11.54 10.55 -8.63
C ARG A 206 -11.36 9.44 -7.59
N LEU A 207 -10.30 8.65 -7.71
CA LEU A 207 -9.99 7.52 -6.83
C LEU A 207 -8.97 7.97 -5.78
N ASP A 208 -9.45 8.42 -4.62
CA ASP A 208 -8.58 8.91 -3.54
C ASP A 208 -7.89 7.74 -2.82
N LEU A 209 -6.70 7.37 -3.29
CA LEU A 209 -5.86 6.35 -2.64
C LEU A 209 -5.08 6.88 -1.42
N ILE A 210 -4.94 8.20 -1.24
CA ILE A 210 -4.17 8.76 -0.14
C ILE A 210 -4.84 8.42 1.19
N GLY A 211 -6.18 8.46 1.25
CA GLY A 211 -6.94 8.04 2.43
C GLY A 211 -6.72 6.57 2.83
N TYR A 212 -6.38 5.71 1.86
CA TYR A 212 -6.13 4.27 2.07
C TYR A 212 -4.66 3.92 2.30
N LEU A 213 -3.76 4.89 2.13
CA LEU A 213 -2.33 4.68 2.25
C LEU A 213 -1.89 4.12 3.62
N PRO A 214 -2.50 4.47 4.77
CA PRO A 214 -2.16 3.84 6.05
C PRO A 214 -2.24 2.31 6.03
N GLU A 215 -3.11 1.74 5.20
CA GLU A 215 -3.33 0.29 5.11
C GLU A 215 -2.46 -0.38 4.03
N LEU A 216 -1.83 0.41 3.15
CA LEU A 216 -1.03 -0.06 2.02
C LEU A 216 0.47 0.25 2.16
N LEU A 217 0.83 1.26 2.95
CA LEU A 217 2.18 1.83 3.00
C LEU A 217 3.23 0.79 3.40
N ASP A 218 2.96 0.00 4.44
CA ASP A 218 3.89 -1.05 4.89
C ASP A 218 4.16 -2.05 3.76
N GLY A 219 3.10 -2.52 3.08
CA GLY A 219 3.22 -3.41 1.95
C GLY A 219 4.04 -2.82 0.79
N LEU A 220 3.87 -1.52 0.49
CA LEU A 220 4.67 -0.83 -0.53
C LEU A 220 6.16 -0.81 -0.16
N PHE A 221 6.52 -0.53 1.10
CA PHE A 221 7.91 -0.59 1.54
C PHE A 221 8.47 -2.02 1.51
N ARG A 222 7.66 -3.04 1.82
CA ARG A 222 8.05 -4.46 1.65
C ARG A 222 8.30 -4.86 0.19
N ILE A 223 7.66 -4.18 -0.75
CA ILE A 223 7.90 -4.33 -2.18
C ILE A 223 9.13 -3.53 -2.63
N LEU A 224 9.38 -2.36 -2.04
CA LEU A 224 10.60 -1.58 -2.31
C LEU A 224 11.88 -2.35 -1.95
N ASP A 225 11.80 -3.26 -0.97
CA ASP A 225 12.88 -4.18 -0.59
C ASP A 225 13.04 -5.40 -1.55
N ASP A 226 12.30 -5.48 -2.66
CA ASP A 226 12.34 -6.64 -3.57
C ASP A 226 13.69 -6.82 -4.28
N THR A 227 14.29 -8.01 -4.24
CA THR A 227 15.55 -8.31 -4.97
C THR A 227 15.55 -7.96 -6.47
N ASN A 228 14.37 -7.90 -7.13
CA ASN A 228 14.22 -7.51 -8.52
C ASN A 228 14.26 -5.97 -8.66
N LEU A 229 15.29 -5.45 -9.35
CA LEU A 229 15.52 -4.02 -9.52
C LEU A 229 14.42 -3.29 -10.31
N GLU A 230 13.74 -3.97 -11.24
CA GLU A 230 12.62 -3.38 -11.99
C GLU A 230 11.44 -3.14 -11.06
N VAL A 231 11.10 -4.14 -10.22
CA VAL A 231 10.06 -4.02 -9.20
C VAL A 231 10.39 -2.89 -8.22
N LYS A 232 11.65 -2.81 -7.74
CA LYS A 232 12.08 -1.69 -6.88
C LYS A 232 11.85 -0.34 -7.54
N LYS A 233 12.30 -0.18 -8.79
CA LYS A 233 12.22 1.10 -9.52
C LYS A 233 10.77 1.56 -9.75
N ILE A 234 9.87 0.63 -10.10
CA ILE A 234 8.44 0.95 -10.26
C ILE A 234 7.84 1.35 -8.91
N CYS A 235 8.14 0.60 -7.84
CA CYS A 235 7.65 0.91 -6.50
C CYS A 235 8.17 2.26 -5.98
N GLU A 236 9.45 2.55 -6.20
CA GLU A 236 10.08 3.83 -5.85
C GLU A 236 9.37 5.01 -6.55
N THR A 237 9.05 4.85 -7.83
CA THR A 237 8.34 5.87 -8.62
C THR A 237 6.96 6.16 -7.99
N ILE A 238 6.20 5.12 -7.66
CA ILE A 238 4.86 5.25 -7.08
C ILE A 238 4.90 5.85 -5.67
N LEU A 239 5.85 5.45 -4.84
CA LEU A 239 6.07 6.09 -3.53
C LEU A 239 6.40 7.59 -3.71
N GLY A 240 7.20 7.94 -4.72
CA GLY A 240 7.48 9.34 -5.07
C GLY A 240 6.23 10.12 -5.51
N GLU A 241 5.33 9.48 -6.25
CA GLU A 241 4.04 10.06 -6.65
C GLU A 241 3.11 10.29 -5.45
N PHE A 242 2.97 9.30 -4.56
CA PHE A 242 2.19 9.45 -3.33
C PHE A 242 2.73 10.60 -2.47
N LEU A 243 4.05 10.67 -2.27
CA LEU A 243 4.65 11.75 -1.48
C LEU A 243 4.40 13.12 -2.13
N ARG A 244 4.43 13.21 -3.46
CA ARG A 244 4.07 14.44 -4.18
C ARG A 244 2.60 14.81 -3.99
N GLY A 245 1.70 13.82 -4.03
CA GLY A 245 0.28 13.99 -3.74
C GLY A 245 0.05 14.54 -2.32
N ILE A 246 0.67 13.92 -1.32
CA ILE A 246 0.64 14.34 0.10
C ILE A 246 1.10 15.80 0.25
N LYS A 247 2.19 16.19 -0.44
CA LYS A 247 2.69 17.57 -0.41
C LYS A 247 1.74 18.57 -1.06
N SER A 248 0.96 18.13 -2.06
CA SER A 248 0.01 19.00 -2.76
C SER A 248 -1.28 19.25 -1.98
N ASP A 249 -1.77 18.23 -1.25
CA ASP A 249 -2.93 18.34 -0.37
C ASP A 249 -2.68 17.58 0.95
N PRO A 250 -2.00 18.22 1.92
CA PRO A 250 -1.73 17.61 3.22
C PRO A 250 -2.98 17.40 4.08
N SER A 251 -4.10 18.06 3.76
CA SER A 251 -5.27 18.17 4.65
C SER A 251 -6.00 16.84 4.87
N LYS A 252 -5.86 15.89 3.94
CA LYS A 252 -6.51 14.59 3.96
C LYS A 252 -5.64 13.47 4.53
N VAL A 253 -4.42 13.81 4.93
CA VAL A 253 -3.38 12.82 5.23
C VAL A 253 -3.39 12.45 6.71
N ASN A 254 -3.57 11.17 7.01
CA ASN A 254 -3.42 10.66 8.37
C ASN A 254 -1.94 10.36 8.67
N PHE A 255 -1.19 11.42 9.01
CA PHE A 255 0.24 11.31 9.31
C PHE A 255 0.52 10.37 10.49
N GLY A 256 -0.27 10.45 11.57
CA GLY A 256 -0.09 9.62 12.77
C GLY A 256 -0.26 8.12 12.54
N ALA A 257 -1.18 7.72 11.66
CA ALA A 257 -1.36 6.31 11.31
C ALA A 257 -0.18 5.74 10.48
N MET A 258 0.55 6.60 9.77
CA MET A 258 1.63 6.20 8.87
C MET A 258 3.03 6.36 9.48
N ILE A 259 3.24 7.28 10.42
CA ILE A 259 4.58 7.61 10.93
C ILE A 259 5.27 6.41 11.59
N ASN A 260 4.53 5.58 12.35
CA ASN A 260 5.09 4.38 12.97
C ASN A 260 5.53 3.33 11.93
N ILE A 261 4.82 3.24 10.80
CA ILE A 261 5.22 2.38 9.66
C ILE A 261 6.56 2.88 9.12
N LEU A 262 6.68 4.19 8.87
CA LEU A 262 7.91 4.79 8.37
C LEU A 262 9.09 4.63 9.34
N ILE A 263 8.86 4.83 10.64
CA ILE A 263 9.88 4.64 11.69
C ILE A 263 10.42 3.20 11.67
N ASN A 264 9.57 2.20 11.49
CA ASN A 264 10.00 0.81 11.39
C ASN A 264 10.88 0.58 10.15
N HIS A 265 10.44 1.01 8.97
CA HIS A 265 11.20 0.86 7.73
C HIS A 265 12.50 1.68 7.70
N ALA A 266 12.54 2.84 8.34
CA ALA A 266 13.75 3.65 8.49
C ALA A 266 14.82 2.99 9.36
N GLN A 267 14.45 2.03 10.22
CA GLN A 267 15.39 1.27 11.04
C GLN A 267 15.90 -0.02 10.35
N GLU A 268 15.33 -0.40 9.20
CA GLU A 268 15.77 -1.58 8.45
C GLU A 268 17.12 -1.30 7.77
N LYS A 269 18.21 -1.84 8.34
CA LYS A 269 19.59 -1.61 7.87
C LYS A 269 20.01 -2.48 6.67
N SER A 270 19.14 -3.37 6.20
CA SER A 270 19.44 -4.30 5.10
C SER A 270 19.43 -3.62 3.73
N ASP A 271 18.68 -2.54 3.56
CA ASP A 271 18.55 -1.83 2.29
C ASP A 271 18.57 -0.31 2.49
N ASP A 272 19.67 0.30 2.04
CA ASP A 272 19.85 1.76 2.08
C ASP A 272 18.74 2.50 1.29
N LEU A 273 18.13 1.91 0.25
CA LEU A 273 17.00 2.53 -0.48
C LEU A 273 15.79 2.69 0.41
N VAL A 274 15.38 1.59 1.05
CA VAL A 274 14.20 1.53 1.94
C VAL A 274 14.38 2.52 3.09
N GLN A 275 15.53 2.48 3.74
CA GLN A 275 15.87 3.42 4.81
C GLN A 275 15.83 4.88 4.33
N PHE A 276 16.47 5.19 3.19
CA PHE A 276 16.48 6.54 2.64
C PHE A 276 15.08 7.05 2.29
N THR A 277 14.27 6.23 1.63
CA THR A 277 12.88 6.57 1.28
C THR A 277 12.05 6.82 2.55
N ALA A 278 12.17 5.97 3.56
CA ALA A 278 11.43 6.13 4.81
C ALA A 278 11.82 7.42 5.56
N ILE A 279 13.12 7.71 5.70
CA ILE A 279 13.60 8.94 6.35
C ILE A 279 13.20 10.19 5.56
N THR A 280 13.16 10.10 4.22
CA THR A 280 12.65 11.18 3.36
C THR A 280 11.17 11.44 3.65
N TRP A 281 10.35 10.41 3.79
CA TRP A 281 8.95 10.58 4.15
C TRP A 281 8.77 11.16 5.56
N ILE A 282 9.54 10.68 6.54
CA ILE A 282 9.55 11.23 7.91
C ILE A 282 9.86 12.74 7.87
N LYS A 283 10.87 13.15 7.09
CA LYS A 283 11.22 14.56 6.90
C LYS A 283 10.05 15.37 6.40
N GLU A 284 9.38 14.93 5.34
CA GLU A 284 8.25 15.68 4.78
C GLU A 284 7.05 15.67 5.75
N PHE A 285 6.81 14.58 6.50
CA PHE A 285 5.74 14.52 7.50
C PHE A 285 5.95 15.53 8.62
N VAL A 286 7.17 15.60 9.16
CA VAL A 286 7.56 16.59 10.18
C VAL A 286 7.39 18.03 9.65
N GLN A 287 7.72 18.27 8.38
CA GLN A 287 7.56 19.59 7.77
C GLN A 287 6.11 19.98 7.50
N LEU A 288 5.26 19.03 7.09
CA LEU A 288 3.88 19.29 6.71
C LEU A 288 2.92 19.33 7.90
N SER A 289 3.09 18.42 8.86
CA SER A 289 2.15 18.26 9.98
C SER A 289 2.62 18.92 11.29
N GLY A 290 3.89 19.33 11.35
CA GLY A 290 4.42 20.17 12.42
C GLY A 290 4.17 19.58 13.83
N PRO A 291 3.49 20.30 14.75
CA PRO A 291 3.24 19.85 16.12
C PRO A 291 2.56 18.48 16.24
N ALA A 292 1.79 18.05 15.24
CA ALA A 292 1.17 16.72 15.26
C ALA A 292 2.16 15.55 15.27
N MET A 293 3.45 15.80 14.94
CA MET A 293 4.50 14.79 15.04
C MET A 293 5.16 14.70 16.42
N LEU A 294 4.88 15.63 17.34
CA LEU A 294 5.50 15.67 18.66
C LEU A 294 5.27 14.39 19.50
N PRO A 295 4.09 13.77 19.51
CA PRO A 295 3.89 12.49 20.22
C PRO A 295 4.76 11.35 19.68
N HIS A 296 5.21 11.45 18.43
CA HIS A 296 5.97 10.40 17.74
C HIS A 296 7.49 10.63 17.78
N VAL A 297 7.97 11.72 18.38
CA VAL A 297 9.39 12.13 18.36
C VAL A 297 10.32 11.05 18.91
N SER A 298 9.93 10.36 19.98
CA SER A 298 10.72 9.27 20.58
C SER A 298 10.99 8.17 19.56
N GLY A 299 9.97 7.73 18.81
CA GLY A 299 10.12 6.77 17.72
C GLY A 299 10.89 7.35 16.53
N ILE A 300 10.71 8.63 16.19
CA ILE A 300 11.52 9.26 15.13
C ILE A 300 13.00 9.27 15.51
N PHE A 301 13.34 9.46 16.79
CA PHE A 301 14.73 9.40 17.25
C PHE A 301 15.38 8.04 17.02
N THR A 302 14.64 6.95 17.21
CA THR A 302 15.20 5.60 16.98
C THR A 302 15.59 5.38 15.53
N ALA A 303 14.88 6.02 14.59
CA ALA A 303 15.20 6.00 13.17
C ALA A 303 16.31 7.00 12.78
N VAL A 304 16.29 8.21 13.34
CA VAL A 304 17.07 9.36 12.83
C VAL A 304 18.44 9.50 13.50
N LEU A 305 18.53 9.39 14.83
CA LEU A 305 19.78 9.67 15.56
C LEU A 305 20.92 8.71 15.21
N PRO A 306 20.69 7.40 15.00
CA PRO A 306 21.74 6.48 14.55
C PRO A 306 22.30 6.84 13.16
N CYS A 307 21.49 7.43 12.29
CA CYS A 307 21.89 7.78 10.92
C CYS A 307 22.89 8.95 10.88
N LEU A 308 22.98 9.76 11.94
CA LEU A 308 23.97 10.85 12.05
C LEU A 308 25.40 10.31 12.15
N ALA A 309 25.56 9.05 12.54
CA ALA A 309 26.84 8.36 12.65
C ALA A 309 27.39 7.86 11.31
N TYR A 310 26.61 7.91 10.23
CA TYR A 310 27.09 7.44 8.93
C TYR A 310 28.27 8.30 8.47
N ASP A 311 29.39 7.63 8.21
CA ASP A 311 30.62 8.23 7.74
C ASP A 311 31.24 7.28 6.71
N THR A 312 30.82 7.42 5.46
CA THR A 312 31.20 6.55 4.35
C THR A 312 31.15 7.32 3.03
N ASP A 313 31.99 6.95 2.07
CA ASP A 313 31.92 7.50 0.69
C ASP A 313 30.70 7.00 -0.10
N ALA A 314 29.90 6.10 0.46
CA ALA A 314 28.68 5.59 -0.16
C ALA A 314 27.63 6.70 -0.24
N ARG A 315 27.41 7.24 -1.44
CA ARG A 315 26.48 8.35 -1.73
C ARG A 315 25.14 8.24 -0.99
N ARG A 316 24.50 7.07 -1.02
CA ARG A 316 23.18 6.90 -0.39
C ARG A 316 23.22 7.04 1.13
N LYS A 317 24.29 6.61 1.80
CA LYS A 317 24.46 6.80 3.24
C LYS A 317 24.72 8.27 3.59
N THR A 318 25.40 8.99 2.71
CA THR A 318 25.52 10.45 2.82
C THR A 318 24.16 11.11 2.69
N ASP A 319 23.37 10.74 1.68
CA ASP A 319 22.01 11.28 1.49
C ASP A 319 21.10 10.97 2.71
N ILE A 320 21.21 9.75 3.28
CA ILE A 320 20.52 9.36 4.52
C ILE A 320 20.94 10.27 5.68
N LYS A 321 22.24 10.46 5.89
CA LYS A 321 22.77 11.32 6.97
C LYS A 321 22.28 12.76 6.84
N GLU A 322 22.33 13.34 5.64
CA GLU A 322 21.88 14.70 5.38
C GLU A 322 20.38 14.84 5.65
N THR A 323 19.58 13.87 5.19
CA THR A 323 18.14 13.85 5.41
C THR A 323 17.81 13.68 6.90
N ALA A 324 18.47 12.77 7.60
CA ALA A 324 18.34 12.59 9.05
C ALA A 324 18.72 13.86 9.82
N THR A 325 19.78 14.56 9.40
CA THR A 325 20.19 15.84 9.99
C THR A 325 19.10 16.90 9.81
N ALA A 326 18.46 16.96 8.63
CA ALA A 326 17.35 17.86 8.36
C ALA A 326 16.10 17.54 9.21
N VAL A 327 15.77 16.25 9.39
CA VAL A 327 14.70 15.82 10.31
C VAL A 327 15.00 16.29 11.72
N ASN A 328 16.19 15.97 12.22
CA ASN A 328 16.64 16.34 13.57
C ASN A 328 16.53 17.86 13.82
N TYR A 329 17.01 18.66 12.88
CA TYR A 329 16.94 20.11 12.95
C TYR A 329 15.49 20.65 12.93
N THR A 330 14.62 20.05 12.10
CA THR A 330 13.22 20.48 12.02
C THR A 330 12.47 20.15 13.31
N LEU A 331 12.71 18.97 13.89
CA LEU A 331 12.15 18.59 15.19
C LEU A 331 12.58 19.55 16.31
N MET A 332 13.87 19.94 16.37
CA MET A 332 14.35 20.90 17.37
C MET A 332 13.61 22.24 17.26
N LYS A 333 13.34 22.70 16.02
CA LYS A 333 12.53 23.90 15.79
C LYS A 333 11.09 23.76 16.28
N LEU A 334 10.46 22.60 16.09
CA LEU A 334 9.08 22.37 16.55
C LEU A 334 8.98 22.44 18.07
N ILE A 335 9.97 21.92 18.79
CA ILE A 335 10.01 22.00 20.24
C ILE A 335 10.22 23.45 20.71
N ALA A 336 10.99 24.26 19.97
CA ALA A 336 11.12 25.69 20.27
C ALA A 336 9.81 26.49 20.09
N LEU A 337 8.80 25.93 19.42
CA LEU A 337 7.46 26.52 19.28
C LEU A 337 6.49 26.06 20.38
N GLN A 338 6.87 25.10 21.23
CA GLN A 338 6.06 24.73 22.39
C GLN A 338 6.14 25.88 23.40
N GLU A 339 5.03 26.57 23.62
CA GLU A 339 4.91 27.56 24.69
C GLU A 339 4.85 26.84 26.04
N GLU A 340 5.60 27.32 27.04
CA GLU A 340 5.38 26.93 28.42
C GLU A 340 4.02 27.49 28.87
N ASN A 341 2.99 26.65 28.88
CA ASN A 341 1.79 26.95 29.66
C ASN A 341 2.20 27.01 31.13
N SER A 342 2.35 28.22 31.65
CA SER A 342 2.89 28.52 32.98
C SER A 342 1.96 28.13 34.13
N ASP A 343 0.73 27.72 33.85
CA ASP A 343 -0.28 27.37 34.84
C ASP A 343 -0.80 25.94 34.63
N GLU A 344 -0.08 24.93 35.15
CA GLU A 344 -0.64 23.57 35.27
C GLU A 344 -1.88 23.53 36.21
N ASP A 345 -2.03 24.51 37.11
CA ASP A 345 -3.16 24.63 38.02
C ASP A 345 -4.40 25.32 37.38
N ILE A 346 -4.25 25.85 36.16
CA ILE A 346 -5.36 26.31 35.32
C ILE A 346 -5.21 25.66 33.94
N ARG A 347 -5.30 24.33 33.85
CA ARG A 347 -5.85 23.75 32.62
C ARG A 347 -7.27 24.30 32.53
N PRO A 348 -7.62 25.18 31.57
CA PRO A 348 -9.02 25.41 31.35
C PRO A 348 -9.60 24.04 31.00
N LEU A 349 -10.79 23.71 31.51
CA LEU A 349 -11.57 22.52 31.14
C LEU A 349 -11.89 22.46 29.61
N THR A 350 -11.23 23.30 28.81
CA THR A 350 -11.41 23.55 27.38
C THR A 350 -10.11 23.41 26.58
N ALA A 351 -9.04 22.79 27.10
CA ALA A 351 -7.94 22.36 26.25
C ALA A 351 -8.52 21.48 25.14
N THR A 352 -8.35 21.88 23.88
CA THR A 352 -8.95 21.15 22.76
C THR A 352 -8.27 19.78 22.64
N GLU A 353 -9.01 18.76 22.19
CA GLU A 353 -8.43 17.41 21.96
C GLU A 353 -7.18 17.46 21.06
N GLU A 354 -7.12 18.43 20.13
CA GLU A 354 -5.95 18.71 19.29
C GLU A 354 -4.71 19.20 20.06
N GLN A 355 -4.88 19.98 21.14
CA GLN A 355 -3.75 20.44 21.96
C GLN A 355 -3.16 19.29 22.80
N ILE A 356 -4.01 18.39 23.30
CA ILE A 356 -3.58 17.21 24.07
C ILE A 356 -2.88 16.20 23.15
N ASN A 357 -3.41 16.00 21.95
CA ASN A 357 -2.82 15.07 20.97
C ASN A 357 -1.52 15.59 20.34
N ASN A 358 -1.12 16.85 20.53
CA ASN A 358 0.11 17.42 19.98
C ASN A 358 1.21 17.59 21.04
N GLU A 359 1.04 17.04 22.25
CA GLU A 359 2.04 17.15 23.30
C GLU A 359 3.22 16.21 23.04
N LEU A 360 4.42 16.68 23.38
CA LEU A 360 5.63 15.88 23.35
C LEU A 360 5.58 14.81 24.45
N ASP A 361 5.78 13.53 24.07
CA ASP A 361 5.97 12.43 25.02
C ASP A 361 7.36 12.52 25.67
N LEU A 362 7.47 13.45 26.62
CA LEU A 362 8.72 13.79 27.29
C LEU A 362 9.38 12.60 28.02
N PRO A 363 8.64 11.72 28.75
CA PRO A 363 9.23 10.52 29.34
C PRO A 363 9.98 9.65 28.33
N SER A 364 9.30 9.24 27.24
CA SER A 364 9.92 8.39 26.23
C SER A 364 11.07 9.09 25.51
N VAL A 365 10.95 10.40 25.28
CA VAL A 365 12.02 11.21 24.69
C VAL A 365 13.27 11.21 25.56
N VAL A 366 13.13 11.49 26.86
CA VAL A 366 14.24 11.50 27.82
C VAL A 366 14.89 10.13 27.92
N ASP A 367 14.11 9.05 27.96
CA ASP A 367 14.63 7.68 28.02
C ASP A 367 15.51 7.36 26.81
N HIS A 368 15.04 7.65 25.60
CA HIS A 368 15.81 7.41 24.37
C HIS A 368 17.06 8.28 24.31
N LEU A 369 16.96 9.59 24.63
CA LEU A 369 18.12 10.48 24.67
C LEU A 369 19.17 9.99 25.66
N THR A 370 18.75 9.58 26.87
CA THR A 370 19.64 9.03 27.90
C THR A 370 20.35 7.78 27.40
N SER A 371 19.64 6.87 26.72
CA SER A 371 20.26 5.69 26.10
C SER A 371 21.28 6.07 25.02
N TYR A 372 21.00 7.08 24.19
CA TYR A 372 21.89 7.49 23.10
C TYR A 372 23.12 8.29 23.57
N LEU A 373 23.17 8.79 24.80
CA LEU A 373 24.41 9.36 25.39
C LEU A 373 25.54 8.32 25.47
N MET A 374 25.19 7.02 25.50
CA MET A 374 26.15 5.91 25.52
C MET A 374 26.50 5.40 24.11
N HIS A 375 26.05 6.06 23.06
CA HIS A 375 26.30 5.63 21.67
C HIS A 375 27.78 5.78 21.27
N ASN A 376 28.26 4.95 20.35
CA ASN A 376 29.68 4.99 19.93
C ASN A 376 30.02 6.23 19.09
N SER A 377 29.06 6.76 18.35
CA SER A 377 29.29 7.94 17.49
C SER A 377 29.29 9.24 18.29
N ILE A 378 30.36 10.02 18.09
CA ILE A 378 30.50 11.39 18.58
C ILE A 378 29.35 12.28 18.08
N GLN A 379 29.02 12.19 16.79
CA GLN A 379 27.99 13.02 16.16
C GLN A 379 26.61 12.75 16.76
N THR A 380 26.27 11.48 16.97
CA THR A 380 25.02 11.10 17.67
C THR A 380 25.02 11.62 19.10
N LYS A 381 26.10 11.42 19.87
CA LYS A 381 26.20 11.91 21.25
C LYS A 381 26.07 13.44 21.34
N VAL A 382 26.74 14.18 20.47
CA VAL A 382 26.64 15.65 20.40
C VAL A 382 25.22 16.10 20.05
N ALA A 383 24.54 15.42 19.11
CA ALA A 383 23.16 15.74 18.77
C ALA A 383 22.19 15.51 19.96
N VAL A 384 22.38 14.41 20.70
CA VAL A 384 21.63 14.10 21.92
C VAL A 384 21.86 15.16 23.00
N LEU A 385 23.11 15.58 23.22
CA LEU A 385 23.41 16.63 24.19
C LEU A 385 22.76 17.96 23.81
N LYS A 386 22.75 18.32 22.52
CA LYS A 386 22.02 19.51 22.03
C LYS A 386 20.51 19.39 22.27
N TRP A 387 19.94 18.20 22.09
CA TRP A 387 18.54 17.94 22.43
C TRP A 387 18.25 18.16 23.91
N ILE A 388 19.07 17.59 24.79
CA ILE A 388 18.90 17.75 26.24
C ILE A 388 19.01 19.24 26.61
N HIS A 389 20.02 19.95 26.09
CA HIS A 389 20.16 21.39 26.27
C HIS A 389 18.89 22.14 25.87
N ASP A 390 18.41 21.95 24.63
CA ASP A 390 17.24 22.66 24.12
C ASP A 390 15.97 22.33 24.92
N LEU A 391 15.81 21.09 25.39
CA LEU A 391 14.70 20.72 26.26
C LEU A 391 14.76 21.47 27.60
N TYR A 392 15.94 21.60 28.23
CA TYR A 392 16.08 22.39 29.47
C TYR A 392 15.84 23.88 29.22
N THR A 393 16.31 24.43 28.10
CA THR A 393 16.11 25.85 27.76
C THR A 393 14.66 26.17 27.37
N LYS A 394 13.94 25.23 26.74
CA LYS A 394 12.59 25.48 26.19
C LYS A 394 11.45 24.96 27.05
N LEU A 395 11.68 23.88 27.80
CA LEU A 395 10.68 23.26 28.68
C LEU A 395 11.25 23.06 30.11
N PRO A 396 11.86 24.08 30.73
CA PRO A 396 12.53 23.95 32.01
C PRO A 396 11.62 23.34 33.09
N ASN A 397 10.36 23.78 33.19
CA ASN A 397 9.45 23.30 34.22
C ASN A 397 9.15 21.80 34.12
N LYS A 398 9.02 21.27 32.89
CA LYS A 398 8.79 19.85 32.66
C LYS A 398 10.07 19.03 32.84
N MET A 399 11.21 19.58 32.43
CA MET A 399 12.51 18.92 32.49
C MET A 399 13.07 18.75 33.90
N VAL A 400 12.69 19.61 34.85
CA VAL A 400 13.08 19.48 36.28
C VAL A 400 12.72 18.11 36.85
N ASN A 401 11.63 17.50 36.40
CA ASN A 401 11.20 16.16 36.86
C ASN A 401 12.12 15.02 36.42
N TYR A 402 13.05 15.27 35.49
CA TYR A 402 13.95 14.26 34.92
C TYR A 402 15.41 14.46 35.33
N ILE A 403 15.70 15.43 36.20
CA ILE A 403 17.06 15.73 36.65
C ILE A 403 17.75 14.52 37.28
N ASP A 404 17.02 13.72 38.06
CA ASP A 404 17.56 12.55 38.75
C ASP A 404 18.01 11.44 37.80
N VAL A 405 17.46 11.39 36.59
CA VAL A 405 17.84 10.43 35.54
C VAL A 405 18.95 11.00 34.66
N LEU A 406 18.79 12.26 34.23
CA LEU A 406 19.70 12.89 33.26
C LEU A 406 21.04 13.29 33.89
N PHE A 407 21.04 13.78 35.13
CA PHE A 407 22.27 14.29 35.76
C PHE A 407 23.33 13.20 35.96
N PRO A 408 23.02 11.99 36.48
CA PRO A 408 23.98 10.90 36.52
C PRO A 408 24.49 10.46 35.13
N ALA A 409 23.60 10.47 34.13
CA ALA A 409 24.00 10.13 32.76
C ALA A 409 24.99 11.16 32.19
N LEU A 410 24.72 12.45 32.36
CA LEU A 410 25.61 13.54 31.95
C LEU A 410 26.96 13.49 32.70
N GLN A 411 26.96 13.20 34.00
CA GLN A 411 28.20 13.01 34.76
C GLN A 411 29.07 11.90 34.17
N LYS A 412 28.46 10.78 33.76
CA LYS A 412 29.17 9.71 33.08
C LYS A 412 29.70 10.17 31.71
N THR A 413 28.93 10.95 30.97
CA THR A 413 29.34 11.53 29.67
C THR A 413 30.52 12.49 29.76
N LEU A 414 30.79 13.11 30.92
CA LEU A 414 32.02 13.92 31.11
C LEU A 414 33.31 13.11 31.00
N SER A 415 33.24 11.79 31.13
CA SER A 415 34.38 10.88 30.98
C SER A 415 34.54 10.38 29.52
N ASP A 416 33.83 10.96 28.55
CA ASP A 416 33.96 10.59 27.14
C ASP A 416 35.35 10.97 26.58
N GLU A 417 35.88 10.15 25.68
CA GLU A 417 37.20 10.36 25.07
C GLU A 417 37.22 11.57 24.11
N SER A 418 36.07 12.02 23.64
CA SER A 418 35.96 13.13 22.69
C SER A 418 35.79 14.48 23.37
N ASP A 419 36.75 15.39 23.14
CA ASP A 419 36.66 16.79 23.58
C ASP A 419 35.36 17.46 23.15
N GLN A 420 34.87 17.16 21.94
CA GLN A 420 33.64 17.74 21.42
C GLN A 420 32.41 17.30 22.24
N VAL A 421 32.36 16.04 22.66
CA VAL A 421 31.28 15.49 23.50
C VAL A 421 31.36 16.12 24.89
N VAL A 422 32.55 16.18 25.49
CA VAL A 422 32.77 16.75 26.82
C VAL A 422 32.40 18.24 26.85
N GLN A 423 32.84 19.03 25.86
CA GLN A 423 32.50 20.45 25.75
C GLN A 423 30.98 20.67 25.68
N GLN A 424 30.28 19.92 24.82
CA GLN A 424 28.83 20.04 24.72
C GLN A 424 28.13 19.57 26.02
N CYS A 425 28.66 18.56 26.70
CA CYS A 425 28.14 18.07 27.98
C CYS A 425 28.27 19.13 29.09
N LEU A 426 29.38 19.88 29.12
CA LEU A 426 29.56 20.98 30.06
C LEU A 426 28.56 22.11 29.82
N VAL A 427 28.25 22.41 28.55
CA VAL A 427 27.19 23.38 28.20
C VAL A 427 25.83 22.93 28.73
N VAL A 428 25.48 21.64 28.54
CA VAL A 428 24.23 21.08 29.07
C VAL A 428 24.19 21.18 30.60
N LEU A 429 25.27 20.77 31.29
CA LEU A 429 25.31 20.82 32.75
C LEU A 429 25.19 22.24 33.30
N ALA A 430 25.79 23.23 32.63
CA ALA A 430 25.63 24.63 33.01
C ALA A 430 24.15 25.05 32.95
N GLU A 431 23.41 24.62 31.93
CA GLU A 431 21.98 24.90 31.78
C GLU A 431 21.11 24.14 32.81
N VAL A 432 21.40 22.86 33.05
CA VAL A 432 20.70 22.06 34.06
C VAL A 432 20.83 22.69 35.45
N ILE A 433 21.99 23.26 35.77
CA ILE A 433 22.26 23.90 37.07
C ILE A 433 21.65 25.30 37.14
N SER A 434 21.62 26.05 36.04
CA SER A 434 21.04 27.40 35.98
C SER A 434 19.51 27.40 36.05
N THR A 435 18.88 26.30 35.63
CA THR A 435 17.42 26.14 35.66
C THR A 435 16.92 26.09 37.10
N PRO A 436 16.11 27.07 37.56
CA PRO A 436 15.69 27.13 38.96
C PRO A 436 14.83 25.91 39.31
N LYS A 437 15.19 25.20 40.39
CA LYS A 437 14.30 24.22 41.01
C LYS A 437 13.05 24.96 41.46
N SER A 438 11.89 24.68 40.86
CA SER A 438 10.62 25.15 41.39
C SER A 438 10.42 24.51 42.77
N SER A 439 10.81 25.23 43.82
CA SER A 439 10.60 24.80 45.18
C SER A 439 9.11 24.93 45.49
N LYS A 440 8.31 23.89 45.20
CA LYS A 440 7.04 23.70 45.91
C LYS A 440 7.36 23.22 47.33
N SER A 441 8.02 24.08 48.12
CA SER A 441 8.07 23.96 49.57
C SER A 441 6.92 24.78 50.15
N GLY A 442 5.71 24.23 50.05
CA GLY A 442 4.57 24.67 50.84
C GLY A 442 4.79 24.28 52.30
N HIS A 443 5.68 24.98 53.00
CA HIS A 443 5.63 25.05 54.46
C HIS A 443 4.58 26.08 54.83
N THR A 444 3.34 25.63 55.02
CA THR A 444 2.41 26.33 55.90
C THR A 444 2.66 25.84 57.32
N VAL A 445 3.64 26.46 57.99
CA VAL A 445 3.65 26.55 59.45
C VAL A 445 2.99 27.87 59.81
N SER A 446 1.71 27.78 60.21
CA SER A 446 1.13 28.38 61.41
C SER A 446 -0.37 28.25 61.37
#